data_AF-A0A814FAT2-F1
#
_entry.id   AF-A0A814FAT2-F1
#
_cell.length_a   1.000
_cell.length_b   1.000
_cell.length_c   1.000
_cell.angle_alpha   90.00
_cell.angle_beta   90.00
_cell.angle_gamma   90.00
#
_symmetry.space_group_name_H-M   'P 1'
#
loop_
_entity.id
_entity.type
_entity.pdbx_description
1 polymer ?
#
loop_
_entity_poly.entity_id
_entity_poly.type
_entity_poly.pdbx_seq_one_letter_code
_entity_poly.pdbx_strand_id
1 'polypeptide(L)'
;MSECDNLQIGKEFLASQNWPFTLCNPSYDRCYCNKCYLPTYKDVYNVAGQSYIIPRGWTRFGIRADEPFAKHHDVWKTWANCYHGTSIERAKSIVEHRQLLLPRDITLDGKTLEIRAGHIPEECYLFTTPTIKYAALSCYTETYTFTSAKTNKRYKIKVVLQCKQKQDSFVVQGETVGARRRQVTICPHVPNDQIEWKTKQRSAVMPYGLLLQILPDVGKTNPPAPPAQTQVQAPPPAPSEEPTGKGKTREITCPNCSQVHVLDDSNFKDGNFITWACKACKTVFKQFNCPHCSGVNIWKDSDYKEGRVYNCSHKNCRKKFQQINCPHCTGTILWSDVDYKQGKLFTCPYENCKKTFQQVNCPHCHGSNTWNNGTYKEGRINTCAYSNCKKTFQQVNCPHCARSIVWKDTNYTLGTPAVCPYEDCKKTFTINPQ
;
A
#
# COMPACT_ATOMS: atom_id res chain seq x y z
N MET A 1 33.52 -18.19 -16.37
CA MET A 1 33.18 -16.84 -15.86
C MET A 1 32.49 -17.03 -14.52
N SER A 2 32.92 -16.32 -13.48
CA SER A 2 32.27 -16.38 -12.17
C SER A 2 30.83 -15.87 -12.26
N GLU A 3 29.92 -16.52 -11.54
CA GLU A 3 28.53 -16.08 -11.46
C GLU A 3 28.45 -14.70 -10.80
N CYS A 4 27.64 -13.79 -11.36
CA CYS A 4 27.45 -12.44 -10.82
C CYS A 4 26.92 -12.48 -9.38
N ASP A 5 27.43 -11.59 -8.52
CA ASP A 5 27.00 -11.45 -7.12
C ASP A 5 25.47 -11.38 -6.97
N ASN A 6 24.77 -10.66 -7.84
CA ASN A 6 23.31 -10.56 -7.78
C ASN A 6 22.60 -11.90 -8.03
N LEU A 7 23.15 -12.76 -8.90
CA LEU A 7 22.62 -14.11 -9.11
C LEU A 7 22.87 -14.96 -7.85
N GLN A 8 24.07 -14.89 -7.27
CA GLN A 8 24.40 -15.64 -6.06
C GLN A 8 23.52 -15.22 -4.87
N ILE A 9 23.41 -13.92 -4.60
CA ILE A 9 22.57 -13.37 -3.53
C ILE A 9 21.09 -13.67 -3.78
N GLY A 10 20.63 -13.57 -5.02
CA GLY A 10 19.26 -13.92 -5.36
C GLY A 10 18.95 -15.40 -5.12
N LYS A 11 19.88 -16.33 -5.46
CA LYS A 11 19.73 -17.76 -5.12
C LYS A 11 19.68 -18.00 -3.62
N GLU A 12 20.54 -17.33 -2.84
CA GLU A 12 20.51 -17.43 -1.38
C GLU A 12 19.19 -16.91 -0.79
N PHE A 13 18.71 -15.77 -1.28
CA PHE A 13 17.41 -15.25 -0.88
C PHE A 13 16.29 -16.24 -1.21
N LEU A 14 16.22 -16.74 -2.46
CA LEU A 14 15.19 -17.69 -2.86
C LEU A 14 15.24 -19.00 -2.07
N ALA A 15 16.44 -19.50 -1.74
CA ALA A 15 16.60 -20.64 -0.84
C ALA A 15 16.07 -20.34 0.57
N SER A 16 16.38 -19.16 1.14
CA SER A 16 15.85 -18.74 2.45
C SER A 16 14.32 -18.61 2.47
N GLN A 17 13.72 -18.40 1.30
CA GLN A 17 12.28 -18.32 1.13
C GLN A 17 11.66 -19.68 0.81
N ASN A 18 12.38 -20.80 0.76
CA ASN A 18 11.82 -22.09 0.27
C ASN A 18 11.19 -21.95 -1.13
N TRP A 19 11.85 -21.23 -2.04
CA TRP A 19 11.38 -21.07 -3.41
C TRP A 19 11.38 -22.42 -4.14
N PRO A 20 10.33 -22.75 -4.94
CA PRO A 20 10.23 -24.04 -5.61
C PRO A 20 11.20 -24.16 -6.79
N PHE A 21 12.47 -24.47 -6.53
CA PHE A 21 13.51 -24.60 -7.54
C PHE A 21 13.22 -25.68 -8.60
N THR A 22 12.39 -26.68 -8.29
CA THR A 22 11.92 -27.69 -9.27
C THR A 22 11.08 -27.09 -10.38
N LEU A 23 10.41 -25.95 -10.14
CA LEU A 23 9.63 -25.20 -11.11
C LEU A 23 10.47 -24.12 -11.82
N CYS A 24 11.78 -24.05 -11.55
CA CYS A 24 12.69 -23.11 -12.19
C CYS A 24 13.39 -23.72 -13.41
N ASN A 25 13.81 -22.85 -14.31
CA ASN A 25 14.69 -23.18 -15.43
C ASN A 25 15.94 -22.28 -15.39
N PRO A 26 17.02 -22.73 -14.72
CA PRO A 26 18.24 -21.93 -14.55
C PRO A 26 18.92 -21.52 -15.86
N SER A 27 18.67 -22.22 -16.98
CA SER A 27 19.17 -21.84 -18.30
C SER A 27 18.64 -20.49 -18.78
N TYR A 28 17.57 -19.99 -18.16
CA TYR A 28 17.01 -18.67 -18.42
C TYR A 28 17.29 -17.65 -17.31
N ASP A 29 18.12 -17.98 -16.33
CA ASP A 29 18.59 -17.01 -15.34
C ASP A 29 19.38 -15.89 -16.03
N ARG A 30 19.15 -14.64 -15.64
CA ARG A 30 19.79 -13.49 -16.27
C ARG A 30 19.88 -12.30 -15.33
N CYS A 31 21.09 -11.77 -15.16
CA CYS A 31 21.28 -10.50 -14.45
C CYS A 31 21.29 -9.33 -15.44
N TYR A 32 20.62 -8.23 -15.05
CA TYR A 32 20.55 -6.98 -15.80
C TYR A 32 21.28 -5.83 -15.09
N CYS A 33 22.24 -6.13 -14.21
CA CYS A 33 23.14 -5.12 -13.64
C CYS A 33 24.08 -4.56 -14.71
N ASN A 34 24.73 -3.43 -14.44
CA ASN A 34 25.61 -2.78 -15.42
C ASN A 34 26.81 -3.63 -15.87
N LYS A 35 27.18 -4.68 -15.11
CA LYS A 35 28.24 -5.63 -15.49
C LYS A 35 27.73 -6.75 -16.41
N CYS A 36 26.51 -7.22 -16.21
CA CYS A 36 25.94 -8.35 -16.96
C CYS A 36 25.11 -7.92 -18.17
N TYR A 37 24.56 -6.71 -18.14
CA TYR A 37 23.84 -6.10 -19.24
C TYR A 37 24.38 -4.69 -19.44
N LEU A 38 25.32 -4.56 -20.38
CA LEU A 38 26.13 -3.36 -20.54
C LEU A 38 25.25 -2.12 -20.82
N PRO A 39 25.66 -0.92 -20.37
CA PRO A 39 24.93 0.32 -20.67
C PRO A 39 24.75 0.58 -22.17
N THR A 40 25.64 0.06 -23.01
CA THR A 40 25.58 0.17 -24.48
C THR A 40 24.48 -0.69 -25.12
N TYR A 41 23.94 -1.68 -24.41
CA TYR A 41 22.83 -2.48 -24.93
C TYR A 41 21.52 -1.70 -24.90
N LYS A 42 20.55 -2.10 -25.73
CA LYS A 42 19.27 -1.39 -25.84
C LYS A 42 18.45 -1.53 -24.56
N ASP A 43 17.71 -0.47 -24.23
CA ASP A 43 16.77 -0.42 -23.10
C ASP A 43 15.37 -0.88 -23.47
N VAL A 44 15.07 -0.86 -24.77
CA VAL A 44 13.75 -1.15 -25.31
C VAL A 44 13.89 -2.02 -26.54
N TYR A 45 13.06 -3.06 -26.61
CA TYR A 45 12.84 -3.87 -27.80
C TYR A 45 11.36 -3.81 -28.17
N ASN A 46 11.03 -3.98 -29.45
CA ASN A 46 9.65 -4.25 -29.85
C ASN A 46 9.44 -5.77 -29.85
N VAL A 47 8.43 -6.24 -29.12
CA VAL A 47 8.03 -7.64 -29.10
C VAL A 47 6.52 -7.71 -29.29
N ALA A 48 6.07 -8.40 -30.34
CA ALA A 48 4.67 -8.50 -30.71
C ALA A 48 3.97 -7.14 -30.84
N GLY A 49 4.64 -6.15 -31.44
CA GLY A 49 4.09 -4.80 -31.61
C GLY A 49 4.13 -3.94 -30.35
N GLN A 50 4.56 -4.48 -29.20
CA GLN A 50 4.60 -3.77 -27.92
C GLN A 50 6.02 -3.48 -27.44
N SER A 51 6.20 -2.36 -26.75
CA SER A 51 7.49 -1.99 -26.14
C SER A 51 7.81 -2.89 -24.96
N TYR A 52 8.85 -3.71 -25.10
CA TYR A 52 9.48 -4.46 -24.02
C TYR A 52 10.61 -3.62 -23.39
N ILE A 53 10.33 -3.09 -22.20
CA ILE A 53 11.31 -2.32 -21.42
C ILE A 53 12.22 -3.29 -20.66
N ILE A 54 13.53 -3.24 -20.89
CA ILE A 54 14.51 -4.10 -20.23
C ILE A 54 14.59 -3.77 -18.73
N PRO A 55 14.56 -4.78 -17.84
CA PRO A 55 14.53 -4.55 -16.40
C PRO A 55 15.93 -4.29 -15.84
N ARG A 56 16.57 -3.19 -16.26
CA ARG A 56 17.93 -2.81 -15.79
C ARG A 56 18.00 -2.74 -14.26
N GLY A 57 19.07 -3.30 -13.70
CA GLY A 57 19.30 -3.40 -12.26
C GLY A 57 18.57 -4.55 -11.58
N TRP A 58 17.83 -5.39 -12.31
CA TRP A 58 17.15 -6.56 -11.77
C TRP A 58 17.87 -7.85 -12.15
N THR A 59 17.53 -8.94 -11.45
CA THR A 59 18.01 -10.28 -11.75
C THR A 59 16.84 -11.22 -11.92
N ARG A 60 16.76 -11.85 -13.09
CA ARG A 60 15.73 -12.82 -13.44
C ARG A 60 16.19 -14.22 -13.05
N PHE A 61 15.30 -14.94 -12.40
CA PHE A 61 15.35 -16.39 -12.23
C PHE A 61 14.30 -17.01 -13.14
N GLY A 62 14.73 -17.91 -14.03
CA GLY A 62 13.85 -18.52 -15.02
C GLY A 62 12.79 -19.39 -14.35
N ILE A 63 11.53 -19.22 -14.74
CA ILE A 63 10.42 -20.10 -14.34
C ILE A 63 10.10 -21.01 -15.52
N ARG A 64 9.83 -22.29 -15.26
CA ARG A 64 9.36 -23.23 -16.29
C ARG A 64 7.98 -22.81 -16.76
N ALA A 65 7.89 -22.47 -18.05
CA ALA A 65 6.61 -22.28 -18.72
C ALA A 65 6.03 -23.63 -19.14
N ASP A 66 4.72 -23.65 -19.41
CA ASP A 66 4.08 -24.77 -20.10
C ASP A 66 4.49 -24.74 -21.58
N GLU A 67 5.56 -25.46 -21.92
CA GLU A 67 6.13 -25.44 -23.28
C GLU A 67 5.17 -25.95 -24.37
N PRO A 68 4.40 -27.04 -24.18
CA PRO A 68 3.35 -27.42 -25.12
C PRO A 68 2.36 -26.30 -25.40
N PHE A 69 1.84 -25.64 -24.36
CA PHE A 69 0.94 -24.49 -24.50
C PHE A 69 1.63 -23.31 -25.20
N ALA A 70 2.86 -22.99 -24.78
CA ALA A 70 3.62 -21.86 -25.31
C ALA A 70 3.93 -22.03 -26.80
N LYS A 71 4.25 -23.26 -27.23
CA LYS A 71 4.48 -23.61 -28.64
C LYS A 71 3.19 -23.56 -29.45
N HIS A 72 2.09 -24.11 -28.94
CA HIS A 72 0.81 -24.12 -29.66
C HIS A 72 0.26 -22.71 -29.92
N HIS A 73 0.45 -21.78 -28.98
CA HIS A 73 -0.01 -20.39 -29.10
C HIS A 73 1.06 -19.40 -29.59
N ASP A 74 2.24 -19.88 -30.00
CA ASP A 74 3.39 -19.06 -30.40
C ASP A 74 3.75 -17.95 -29.38
N VAL A 75 3.56 -18.22 -28.09
CA VAL A 75 3.60 -17.23 -27.00
C VAL A 75 4.87 -16.39 -27.03
N TRP A 76 6.01 -17.01 -27.30
CA TRP A 76 7.30 -16.32 -27.30
C TRP A 76 7.41 -15.26 -28.39
N LYS A 77 6.72 -15.45 -29.54
CA LYS A 77 6.73 -14.55 -30.69
C LYS A 77 5.58 -13.55 -30.67
N THR A 78 4.38 -13.99 -30.30
CA THR A 78 3.13 -13.25 -30.52
C THR A 78 2.60 -12.56 -29.27
N TRP A 79 3.09 -12.89 -28.06
CA TRP A 79 2.62 -12.25 -26.83
C TRP A 79 3.57 -11.14 -26.37
N ALA A 80 2.99 -10.05 -25.87
CA ALA A 80 3.74 -8.94 -25.28
C ALA A 80 4.50 -9.37 -24.04
N ASN A 81 5.63 -8.72 -23.77
CA ASN A 81 6.30 -8.82 -22.48
C ASN A 81 5.67 -7.83 -21.49
N CYS A 82 5.36 -8.29 -20.29
CA CYS A 82 4.83 -7.46 -19.22
C CYS A 82 5.35 -7.90 -17.84
N TYR A 83 4.99 -7.12 -16.83
CA TYR A 83 5.41 -7.30 -15.46
C TYR A 83 4.20 -7.27 -14.52
N HIS A 84 4.29 -8.03 -13.44
CA HIS A 84 3.28 -8.06 -12.38
C HIS A 84 3.97 -7.90 -11.02
N GLY A 85 3.70 -6.78 -10.34
CA GLY A 85 4.18 -6.54 -8.98
C GLY A 85 3.43 -7.42 -7.99
N THR A 86 4.17 -8.10 -7.10
CA THR A 86 3.58 -9.03 -6.13
C THR A 86 4.50 -9.24 -4.92
N SER A 87 4.10 -10.11 -4.00
CA SER A 87 4.90 -10.60 -2.86
C SER A 87 5.57 -11.94 -3.21
N ILE A 88 6.61 -12.35 -2.49
CA ILE A 88 7.28 -13.64 -2.75
C ILE A 88 6.36 -14.83 -2.51
N GLU A 89 5.49 -14.75 -1.50
CA GLU A 89 4.52 -15.79 -1.16
C GLU A 89 3.49 -15.97 -2.26
N ARG A 90 2.95 -14.86 -2.78
CA ARG A 90 2.02 -14.88 -3.91
C ARG A 90 2.71 -15.33 -5.20
N ALA A 91 3.95 -14.94 -5.42
CA ALA A 91 4.73 -15.40 -6.57
C ALA A 91 4.91 -16.92 -6.56
N LYS A 92 5.19 -17.54 -5.40
CA LYS A 92 5.26 -19.01 -5.29
C LYS A 92 3.95 -19.66 -5.69
N SER A 93 2.84 -19.19 -5.11
CA SER A 93 1.50 -19.72 -5.42
C SER A 93 1.17 -19.60 -6.92
N ILE A 94 1.50 -18.47 -7.55
CA ILE A 94 1.31 -18.26 -8.99
C ILE A 94 2.16 -19.24 -9.82
N VAL A 95 3.41 -19.47 -9.41
CA VAL A 95 4.32 -20.39 -10.13
C VAL A 95 3.88 -21.85 -9.98
N GLU A 96 3.44 -22.25 -8.79
CA GLU A 96 2.88 -23.58 -8.54
C GLU A 96 1.59 -23.81 -9.34
N HIS A 97 0.72 -22.81 -9.40
CA HIS A 97 -0.51 -22.84 -10.19
C HIS A 97 -0.28 -22.67 -11.70
N ARG A 98 0.92 -22.23 -12.10
CA ARG A 98 1.31 -21.88 -13.49
C ARG A 98 0.45 -20.80 -14.14
N GLN A 99 -0.34 -20.06 -13.37
CA GLN A 99 -1.29 -19.07 -13.86
C GLN A 99 -1.44 -17.94 -12.86
N LEU A 100 -1.68 -16.73 -13.37
CA LEU A 100 -2.19 -15.65 -12.54
C LEU A 100 -3.70 -15.86 -12.37
N LEU A 101 -4.09 -16.18 -11.15
CA LEU A 101 -5.48 -16.39 -10.79
C LEU A 101 -6.22 -15.06 -10.59
N LEU A 102 -7.48 -15.04 -11.00
CA LEU A 102 -8.39 -13.93 -10.79
C LEU A 102 -8.90 -13.92 -9.35
N PRO A 103 -9.33 -12.76 -8.83
CA PRO A 103 -10.07 -12.73 -7.58
C PRO A 103 -11.27 -13.70 -7.64
N ARG A 104 -11.53 -14.38 -6.52
CA ARG A 104 -12.51 -15.46 -6.32
C ARG A 104 -12.12 -16.84 -6.85
N ASP A 105 -10.96 -16.98 -7.50
CA ASP A 105 -10.44 -18.31 -7.85
C ASP A 105 -10.04 -19.10 -6.62
N ILE A 106 -10.01 -20.42 -6.77
CA ILE A 106 -9.56 -21.36 -5.75
C ILE A 106 -8.12 -21.75 -6.09
N THR A 107 -7.20 -21.55 -5.15
CA THR A 107 -5.80 -21.98 -5.26
C THR A 107 -5.68 -23.50 -5.10
N LEU A 108 -4.50 -24.07 -5.40
CA LEU A 108 -4.26 -25.52 -5.29
C LEU A 108 -4.47 -26.07 -3.86
N ASP A 109 -4.31 -25.24 -2.84
CA ASP A 109 -4.57 -25.58 -1.42
C ASP A 109 -6.04 -25.35 -1.01
N GLY A 110 -6.95 -25.11 -1.96
CA GLY A 110 -8.39 -24.98 -1.72
C GLY A 110 -8.83 -23.61 -1.19
N LYS A 111 -7.95 -22.61 -1.14
CA LYS A 111 -8.29 -21.27 -0.64
C LYS A 111 -8.87 -20.40 -1.74
N THR A 112 -9.96 -19.70 -1.44
CA THR A 112 -10.51 -18.68 -2.33
C THR A 112 -9.69 -17.39 -2.26
N LEU A 113 -9.26 -16.87 -3.41
CA LEU A 113 -8.60 -15.58 -3.51
C LEU A 113 -9.58 -14.44 -3.22
N GLU A 114 -9.35 -13.72 -2.14
CA GLU A 114 -10.20 -12.59 -1.76
C GLU A 114 -9.99 -11.37 -2.65
N ILE A 115 -11.05 -10.61 -2.88
CA ILE A 115 -10.96 -9.26 -3.45
C ILE A 115 -10.40 -8.34 -2.35
N ARG A 116 -9.25 -7.71 -2.58
CA ARG A 116 -8.65 -6.77 -1.61
C ARG A 116 -9.61 -5.62 -1.31
N ALA A 117 -9.66 -5.19 -0.06
CA ALA A 117 -10.46 -4.04 0.37
C ALA A 117 -10.11 -2.79 -0.47
N GLY A 118 -11.14 -2.11 -1.00
CA GLY A 118 -10.97 -0.94 -1.89
C GLY A 118 -11.08 -1.23 -3.39
N HIS A 119 -11.14 -2.49 -3.81
CA HIS A 119 -11.48 -2.87 -5.19
C HIS A 119 -13.00 -2.92 -5.39
N ILE A 120 -13.48 -2.56 -6.59
CA ILE A 120 -14.90 -2.62 -6.95
C ILE A 120 -15.31 -4.11 -7.00
N PRO A 121 -16.33 -4.56 -6.23
CA PRO A 121 -16.65 -5.99 -6.06
C PRO A 121 -16.92 -6.76 -7.35
N GLU A 122 -17.31 -6.09 -8.42
CA GLU A 122 -17.66 -6.65 -9.73
C GLU A 122 -16.49 -6.62 -10.73
N GLU A 123 -15.38 -5.95 -10.40
CA GLU A 123 -14.23 -5.78 -11.27
C GLU A 123 -13.11 -6.77 -10.92
N CYS A 124 -13.28 -8.02 -11.36
CA CYS A 124 -12.26 -9.06 -11.22
C CYS A 124 -11.29 -9.02 -12.41
N TYR A 125 -10.20 -8.25 -12.28
CA TYR A 125 -9.16 -8.14 -13.30
C TYR A 125 -7.79 -8.58 -12.78
N LEU A 126 -6.96 -9.08 -13.69
CA LEU A 126 -5.52 -9.11 -13.55
C LEU A 126 -4.93 -7.80 -14.03
N PHE A 127 -3.95 -7.29 -13.29
CA PHE A 127 -3.22 -6.08 -13.64
C PHE A 127 -1.76 -6.41 -13.94
N THR A 128 -1.28 -5.93 -15.07
CA THR A 128 0.10 -6.04 -15.54
C THR A 128 0.55 -4.69 -16.09
N THR A 129 1.83 -4.58 -16.45
CA THR A 129 2.39 -3.34 -17.00
C THR A 129 3.54 -3.64 -17.95
N PRO A 130 3.77 -2.83 -19.00
CA PRO A 130 4.92 -2.99 -19.90
C PRO A 130 6.26 -2.59 -19.25
N THR A 131 6.26 -2.01 -18.05
CA THR A 131 7.47 -1.50 -17.40
C THR A 131 7.63 -1.95 -15.96
N ILE A 132 8.81 -2.47 -15.66
CA ILE A 132 9.14 -2.91 -14.31
C ILE A 132 9.12 -1.76 -13.29
N LYS A 133 9.34 -0.51 -13.74
CA LYS A 133 9.33 0.66 -12.84
C LYS A 133 7.96 0.85 -12.18
N TYR A 134 6.88 0.58 -12.91
CA TYR A 134 5.53 0.64 -12.38
C TYR A 134 5.25 -0.57 -11.47
N ALA A 135 5.57 -1.79 -11.93
CA ALA A 135 5.41 -3.01 -11.14
C ALA A 135 6.19 -3.00 -9.80
N ALA A 136 7.27 -2.22 -9.73
CA ALA A 136 8.14 -2.11 -8.56
C ALA A 136 7.74 -1.01 -7.56
N LEU A 137 6.65 -0.28 -7.81
CA LEU A 137 6.12 0.68 -6.85
C LEU A 137 5.62 -0.04 -5.59
N SER A 138 5.79 0.62 -4.43
CA SER A 138 5.52 0.01 -3.11
C SER A 138 4.06 -0.37 -2.86
N CYS A 139 3.14 0.11 -3.68
CA CYS A 139 1.74 -0.30 -3.66
C CYS A 139 1.49 -1.65 -4.35
N TYR A 140 2.41 -2.11 -5.20
CA TYR A 140 2.30 -3.38 -5.95
C TYR A 140 3.28 -4.45 -5.47
N THR A 141 4.46 -4.08 -4.98
CA THR A 141 5.48 -5.02 -4.52
C THR A 141 5.88 -4.76 -3.06
N GLU A 142 6.18 -5.85 -2.35
CA GLU A 142 6.72 -5.82 -0.99
C GLU A 142 8.26 -5.75 -1.03
N THR A 143 8.85 -5.13 -0.01
CA THR A 143 10.33 -5.05 0.14
C THR A 143 10.77 -5.89 1.32
N TYR A 144 11.67 -6.83 1.06
CA TYR A 144 12.22 -7.76 2.03
C TYR A 144 13.62 -7.32 2.45
N THR A 145 13.93 -7.51 3.74
CA THR A 145 15.31 -7.39 4.23
C THR A 145 15.91 -8.78 4.31
N PHE A 146 17.08 -8.98 3.70
CA PHE A 146 17.76 -10.27 3.64
C PHE A 146 19.23 -10.11 4.06
N THR A 147 19.72 -11.00 4.93
CA THR A 147 21.15 -11.07 5.28
C THR A 147 21.74 -12.33 4.65
N SER A 148 22.74 -12.17 3.79
CA SER A 148 23.44 -13.31 3.18
C SER A 148 24.24 -14.04 4.26
N ALA A 149 24.01 -15.35 4.41
CA ALA A 149 24.75 -16.17 5.36
C ALA A 149 26.24 -16.29 5.00
N LYS A 150 26.58 -16.18 3.71
CA LYS A 150 27.97 -16.30 3.24
C LYS A 150 28.78 -15.03 3.45
N THR A 151 28.16 -13.86 3.25
CA THR A 151 28.86 -12.57 3.27
C THR A 151 28.54 -11.71 4.49
N ASN A 152 27.55 -12.10 5.29
CA ASN A 152 26.96 -11.32 6.37
C ASN A 152 26.48 -9.91 5.97
N LYS A 153 26.33 -9.66 4.66
CA LYS A 153 25.84 -8.39 4.12
C LYS A 153 24.32 -8.40 4.09
N ARG A 154 23.73 -7.25 4.38
CA ARG A 154 22.29 -7.02 4.32
C ARG A 154 21.88 -6.42 2.97
N TYR A 155 20.68 -6.78 2.52
CA TYR A 155 20.10 -6.38 1.26
C TYR A 155 18.61 -6.04 1.42
N LYS A 156 18.13 -5.07 0.65
CA LYS A 156 16.71 -4.84 0.38
C LYS A 156 16.36 -5.48 -0.95
N ILE A 157 15.35 -6.34 -0.94
CA ILE A 157 14.93 -7.12 -2.11
C ILE A 157 13.47 -6.83 -2.44
N LYS A 158 13.19 -6.51 -3.70
CA LYS A 158 11.81 -6.42 -4.24
C LYS A 158 11.56 -7.54 -5.23
N VAL A 159 10.29 -7.93 -5.37
CA VAL A 159 9.87 -9.10 -6.17
C VAL A 159 8.85 -8.68 -7.23
N VAL A 160 9.11 -9.06 -8.48
CA VAL A 160 8.21 -8.84 -9.62
C VAL A 160 8.19 -10.11 -10.48
N LEU A 161 7.02 -10.48 -11.01
CA LEU A 161 6.93 -11.51 -12.05
C LEU A 161 7.11 -10.91 -13.43
N GLN A 162 7.93 -11.56 -14.25
CA GLN A 162 8.02 -11.32 -15.68
C GLN A 162 7.07 -12.27 -16.41
N CYS A 163 6.20 -11.71 -17.24
CA CYS A 163 5.12 -12.44 -17.89
C CYS A 163 5.10 -12.18 -19.40
N LYS A 164 4.51 -13.13 -20.12
CA LYS A 164 3.99 -12.93 -21.47
C LYS A 164 2.49 -12.68 -21.37
N GLN A 165 1.95 -11.78 -22.18
CA GLN A 165 0.52 -11.51 -22.23
C GLN A 165 0.00 -11.46 -23.66
N LYS A 166 -1.09 -12.20 -23.91
CA LYS A 166 -1.69 -12.32 -25.23
C LYS A 166 -2.12 -10.95 -25.75
N GLN A 167 -1.83 -10.65 -27.01
CA GLN A 167 -2.38 -9.44 -27.64
C GLN A 167 -3.90 -9.50 -27.65
N ASP A 168 -4.53 -8.33 -27.65
CA ASP A 168 -5.99 -8.14 -27.65
C ASP A 168 -6.73 -8.70 -26.42
N SER A 169 -6.03 -9.33 -25.48
CA SER A 169 -6.63 -9.87 -24.27
C SER A 169 -6.74 -8.83 -23.15
N PHE A 170 -6.26 -7.61 -23.35
CA PHE A 170 -6.17 -6.59 -22.30
C PHE A 170 -6.54 -5.21 -22.80
N VAL A 171 -7.01 -4.40 -21.87
CA VAL A 171 -7.26 -2.97 -22.08
C VAL A 171 -6.06 -2.19 -21.53
N VAL A 172 -5.54 -1.28 -22.33
CA VAL A 172 -4.52 -0.31 -21.93
C VAL A 172 -5.20 0.86 -21.24
N GLN A 173 -4.71 1.24 -20.06
CA GLN A 173 -5.20 2.38 -19.31
C GLN A 173 -4.06 3.13 -18.61
N GLY A 174 -4.41 4.32 -18.09
CA GLY A 174 -3.48 5.15 -17.34
C GLY A 174 -3.20 4.64 -15.94
N GLU A 175 -2.11 5.15 -15.37
CA GLU A 175 -1.70 4.89 -14.00
C GLU A 175 -2.76 5.28 -12.96
N THR A 176 -2.80 4.51 -11.88
CA THR A 176 -3.75 4.70 -10.77
C THR A 176 -3.09 5.22 -9.48
N VAL A 177 -1.79 5.55 -9.53
CA VAL A 177 -0.95 5.96 -8.38
C VAL A 177 -0.77 7.49 -8.27
N GLY A 178 -1.51 8.26 -9.08
CA GLY A 178 -1.48 9.72 -9.11
C GLY A 178 -0.15 10.33 -9.57
N ALA A 179 0.69 9.59 -10.28
CA ALA A 179 1.94 10.12 -10.83
C ALA A 179 1.70 11.24 -11.85
N ARG A 180 0.68 11.11 -12.71
CA ARG A 180 0.34 12.13 -13.71
C ARG A 180 -0.09 13.44 -13.07
N ARG A 181 -0.85 13.37 -11.96
CA ARG A 181 -1.26 14.55 -11.17
C ARG A 181 -0.08 15.23 -10.49
N ARG A 182 0.93 14.46 -10.10
CA ARG A 182 2.19 14.97 -9.52
C ARG A 182 3.21 15.39 -10.58
N GLN A 183 2.86 15.35 -11.87
CA GLN A 183 3.77 15.59 -12.98
C GLN A 183 5.05 14.72 -12.92
N VAL A 184 4.92 13.50 -12.38
CA VAL A 184 6.01 12.53 -12.27
C VAL A 184 5.92 11.53 -13.41
N THR A 185 6.94 11.48 -14.24
CA THR A 185 7.12 10.41 -15.24
C THR A 185 7.59 9.13 -14.54
N ILE A 186 6.79 8.06 -14.60
CA ILE A 186 7.15 6.78 -13.97
C ILE A 186 8.21 6.04 -14.80
N CYS A 187 8.00 5.99 -16.11
CA CYS A 187 8.88 5.35 -17.05
C CYS A 187 9.22 6.31 -18.19
N PRO A 188 10.50 6.50 -18.53
CA PRO A 188 10.88 7.39 -19.64
C PRO A 188 10.46 6.86 -21.01
N HIS A 189 10.06 5.59 -21.12
CA HIS A 189 9.72 4.92 -22.39
C HIS A 189 8.25 4.57 -22.53
N VAL A 190 7.48 4.62 -21.43
CA VAL A 190 6.05 4.27 -21.42
C VAL A 190 5.29 5.44 -20.84
N PRO A 191 4.41 6.09 -21.62
CA PRO A 191 3.53 7.14 -21.14
C PRO A 191 2.68 6.69 -19.94
N ASN A 192 2.50 7.58 -18.96
CA ASN A 192 1.69 7.28 -17.78
C ASN A 192 0.22 6.95 -18.10
N ASP A 193 -0.31 7.37 -19.25
CA ASP A 193 -1.67 7.05 -19.71
C ASP A 193 -1.80 5.69 -20.41
N GLN A 194 -0.68 4.97 -20.60
CA GLN A 194 -0.63 3.65 -21.25
C GLN A 194 0.11 2.59 -20.42
N ILE A 195 0.35 2.88 -19.13
CA ILE A 195 1.29 2.09 -18.30
C ILE A 195 0.63 0.93 -17.55
N GLU A 196 -0.70 0.87 -17.48
CA GLU A 196 -1.43 -0.17 -16.76
C GLU A 196 -2.28 -0.99 -17.74
N TRP A 197 -2.13 -2.30 -17.71
CA TRP A 197 -2.88 -3.23 -18.55
C TRP A 197 -3.80 -4.05 -17.66
N LYS A 198 -5.09 -4.10 -17.99
CA LYS A 198 -6.07 -4.91 -17.25
C LYS A 198 -6.72 -5.96 -18.14
N THR A 199 -6.92 -7.16 -17.61
CA THR A 199 -7.60 -8.26 -18.32
C THR A 199 -8.50 -9.06 -17.39
N LYS A 200 -9.63 -9.52 -17.92
CA LYS A 200 -10.50 -10.54 -17.29
C LYS A 200 -10.32 -11.93 -17.91
N GLN A 201 -9.47 -12.04 -18.93
CA GLN A 201 -9.31 -13.28 -19.68
C GLN A 201 -8.35 -14.21 -18.96
N ARG A 202 -8.86 -15.40 -18.60
CA ARG A 202 -8.06 -16.48 -18.02
C ARG A 202 -7.01 -16.98 -19.00
N SER A 203 -5.89 -17.46 -18.47
CA SER A 203 -4.79 -18.04 -19.25
C SER A 203 -4.20 -17.11 -20.31
N ALA A 204 -4.48 -15.80 -20.24
CA ALA A 204 -3.93 -14.81 -21.18
C ALA A 204 -2.63 -14.17 -20.68
N VAL A 205 -2.18 -14.53 -19.47
CA VAL A 205 -0.93 -14.08 -18.87
C VAL A 205 -0.14 -15.31 -18.41
N MET A 206 1.08 -15.47 -18.93
CA MET A 206 1.96 -16.61 -18.64
C MET A 206 3.23 -16.11 -17.94
N PRO A 207 3.42 -16.38 -16.64
CA PRO A 207 4.65 -16.05 -15.93
C PRO A 207 5.79 -16.94 -16.44
N TYR A 208 6.97 -16.36 -16.65
CA TYR A 208 8.16 -17.11 -17.11
C TYR A 208 9.47 -16.67 -16.46
N GLY A 209 9.45 -15.64 -15.60
CA GLY A 209 10.62 -15.26 -14.81
C GLY A 209 10.23 -14.59 -13.50
N LEU A 210 11.00 -14.85 -12.45
CA LEU A 210 10.95 -14.10 -11.20
C LEU A 210 12.07 -13.06 -11.21
N LEU A 211 11.73 -11.79 -11.08
CA LEU A 211 12.68 -10.69 -11.07
C LEU A 211 12.90 -10.18 -9.65
N LEU A 212 14.16 -10.13 -9.23
CA LEU A 212 14.60 -9.57 -7.97
C LEU A 212 15.38 -8.28 -8.18
N GLN A 213 14.98 -7.21 -7.51
CA GLN A 213 15.83 -6.02 -7.36
C GLN A 213 16.62 -6.18 -6.08
N ILE A 214 17.94 -6.32 -6.19
CA ILE A 214 18.81 -6.59 -5.05
C ILE A 214 19.64 -5.33 -4.80
N LEU A 215 19.36 -4.65 -3.69
CA LEU A 215 20.04 -3.42 -3.29
C LEU A 215 20.75 -3.65 -1.97
N PRO A 216 22.04 -3.29 -1.82
CA PRO A 216 22.71 -3.29 -0.52
C PRO A 216 21.91 -2.47 0.50
N ASP A 217 21.67 -3.04 1.67
CA ASP A 217 21.08 -2.35 2.82
C ASP A 217 22.22 -1.79 3.67
N VAL A 218 22.96 -0.86 3.07
CA VAL A 218 23.94 -0.04 3.78
C VAL A 218 23.12 0.89 4.66
N GLY A 219 23.00 0.58 5.96
CA GLY A 219 22.54 1.56 6.93
C GLY A 219 23.31 2.87 6.69
N LYS A 220 22.63 4.03 6.72
CA LYS A 220 23.19 5.30 6.22
C LYS A 220 24.59 5.57 6.78
N THR A 221 25.63 5.30 6.00
CA THR A 221 26.94 5.95 6.15
C THR A 221 26.84 7.27 5.42
N ASN A 222 27.16 8.38 6.09
CA ASN A 222 27.15 9.71 5.48
C ASN A 222 27.99 9.70 4.19
N PRO A 223 27.53 10.31 3.09
CA PRO A 223 28.35 10.46 1.89
C PRO A 223 29.63 11.26 2.21
N PRO A 224 30.78 10.94 1.61
CA PRO A 224 31.93 11.82 1.64
C PRO A 224 31.56 13.14 0.96
N ALA A 225 32.00 14.26 1.54
CA ALA A 225 31.77 15.60 0.99
C ALA A 225 32.30 15.69 -0.45
N PRO A 226 31.56 16.33 -1.38
CA PRO A 226 32.08 16.61 -2.72
C PRO A 226 33.29 17.56 -2.64
N PRO A 227 34.30 17.40 -3.52
CA PRO A 227 35.40 18.35 -3.59
C PRO A 227 34.90 19.73 -4.06
N ALA A 228 35.45 20.78 -3.46
CA ALA A 228 35.07 22.16 -3.69
C ALA A 228 35.23 22.56 -5.17
N GLN A 229 34.14 23.05 -5.77
CA GLN A 229 34.16 23.74 -7.06
C GLN A 229 34.02 25.25 -6.82
N THR A 230 34.94 25.99 -7.44
CA THR A 230 35.09 27.45 -7.42
C THR A 230 33.83 28.14 -7.95
N GLN A 231 33.26 29.04 -7.16
CA GLN A 231 32.04 29.80 -7.52
C GLN A 231 32.36 31.00 -8.42
N VAL A 232 31.57 31.17 -9.47
CA VAL A 232 31.34 32.46 -10.15
C VAL A 232 30.00 33.00 -9.62
N GLN A 233 30.01 34.25 -9.16
CA GLN A 233 28.93 34.89 -8.40
C GLN A 233 27.70 35.23 -9.28
N ALA A 234 26.51 35.01 -8.70
CA ALA A 234 25.25 35.66 -9.10
C ALA A 234 24.51 36.13 -7.82
N PRO A 235 23.73 37.23 -7.89
CA PRO A 235 23.27 38.00 -6.72
C PRO A 235 22.11 37.34 -5.94
N PRO A 236 21.86 37.77 -4.69
CA PRO A 236 21.17 36.95 -3.70
C PRO A 236 19.64 37.07 -3.75
N PRO A 237 18.90 35.96 -3.55
CA PRO A 237 17.53 36.00 -3.05
C PRO A 237 17.49 35.94 -1.51
N ALA A 238 16.41 36.50 -0.99
CA ALA A 238 16.05 36.71 0.42
C ALA A 238 16.07 35.44 1.30
N PRO A 239 16.15 35.60 2.65
CA PRO A 239 16.55 34.51 3.55
C PRO A 239 15.43 33.47 3.69
N SER A 240 15.78 32.21 3.48
CA SER A 240 14.96 31.05 3.86
C SER A 240 15.68 30.26 4.94
N GLU A 241 14.89 29.82 5.91
CA GLU A 241 15.28 29.18 7.16
C GLU A 241 16.08 27.89 6.95
N GLU A 242 17.07 27.67 7.81
CA GLU A 242 17.93 26.48 7.84
C GLU A 242 17.15 25.18 8.11
N PRO A 243 17.39 24.08 7.36
CA PRO A 243 16.93 22.77 7.77
C PRO A 243 17.98 22.12 8.69
N THR A 244 17.73 22.15 10.00
CA THR A 244 18.41 21.30 10.97
C THR A 244 17.77 19.90 10.99
N GLY A 245 18.56 18.83 10.86
CA GLY A 245 17.98 17.48 10.81
C GLY A 245 18.96 16.31 10.91
N LYS A 246 19.71 16.20 12.02
CA LYS A 246 20.25 14.90 12.45
C LYS A 246 19.08 13.97 12.81
N GLY A 247 19.10 12.72 12.36
CA GLY A 247 18.04 11.74 12.64
C GLY A 247 17.87 11.51 14.14
N LYS A 248 16.71 11.90 14.68
CA LYS A 248 16.37 11.66 16.09
C LYS A 248 15.95 10.19 16.25
N THR A 249 16.40 9.55 17.31
CA THR A 249 15.85 8.28 17.79
C THR A 249 15.18 8.54 19.13
N ARG A 250 14.14 7.78 19.48
CA ARG A 250 13.48 7.87 20.79
C ARG A 250 13.47 6.53 21.49
N GLU A 251 13.66 6.54 22.80
CA GLU A 251 13.41 5.39 23.64
C GLU A 251 11.92 5.33 24.01
N ILE A 252 11.34 4.14 23.90
CA ILE A 252 9.96 3.86 24.25
C ILE A 252 9.91 2.62 25.15
N THR A 253 9.15 2.70 26.23
CA THR A 253 8.94 1.55 27.12
C THR A 253 7.69 0.81 26.70
N CYS A 254 7.80 -0.51 26.50
CA CYS A 254 6.65 -1.36 26.16
C CYS A 254 5.62 -1.34 27.30
N PRO A 255 4.38 -0.89 27.06
CA PRO A 255 3.35 -0.85 28.11
C PRO A 255 2.96 -2.22 28.67
N ASN A 256 3.29 -3.31 27.96
CA ASN A 256 2.87 -4.66 28.33
C ASN A 256 3.95 -5.46 29.09
N CYS A 257 5.23 -5.20 28.86
CA CYS A 257 6.33 -5.94 29.50
C CYS A 257 7.48 -5.07 29.99
N SER A 258 7.35 -3.74 29.92
CA SER A 258 8.34 -2.76 30.37
C SER A 258 9.69 -2.82 29.65
N GLN A 259 9.86 -3.64 28.61
CA GLN A 259 11.06 -3.65 27.78
C GLN A 259 11.23 -2.29 27.08
N VAL A 260 12.43 -1.71 27.16
CA VAL A 260 12.79 -0.49 26.43
C VAL A 260 13.15 -0.83 24.99
N HIS A 261 12.63 -0.03 24.06
CA HIS A 261 12.91 -0.11 22.62
C HIS A 261 13.44 1.24 22.14
N VAL A 262 14.42 1.21 21.24
CA VAL A 262 14.87 2.39 20.51
C VAL A 262 14.17 2.40 19.16
N LEU A 263 13.32 3.40 18.93
CA LEU A 263 12.63 3.61 17.66
C LEU A 263 13.32 4.72 16.87
N ASP A 264 13.42 4.52 15.56
CA ASP A 264 13.94 5.51 14.63
C ASP A 264 12.83 6.51 14.25
N ASP A 265 13.00 7.78 14.62
CA ASP A 265 12.02 8.83 14.34
C ASP A 265 12.17 9.42 12.94
N SER A 266 13.14 8.97 12.15
CA SER A 266 13.29 9.46 10.78
C SER A 266 12.10 9.14 9.87
N ASN A 267 11.25 8.18 10.26
CA ASN A 267 9.95 7.89 9.62
C ASN A 267 8.74 8.48 10.36
N PHE A 268 8.97 9.19 11.47
CA PHE A 268 7.92 9.81 12.26
C PHE A 268 7.47 11.10 11.57
N LYS A 269 6.49 10.98 10.66
CA LYS A 269 5.77 12.13 10.14
C LYS A 269 4.65 12.47 11.12
N ASP A 270 4.57 13.73 11.53
CA ASP A 270 3.48 14.19 12.40
C ASP A 270 2.12 13.78 11.82
N GLY A 271 1.32 13.15 12.67
CA GLY A 271 0.03 12.57 12.32
C GLY A 271 0.05 11.06 12.06
N ASN A 272 1.08 10.47 11.46
CA ASN A 272 0.98 9.06 11.03
C ASN A 272 1.11 8.06 12.20
N PHE A 273 0.35 6.97 12.12
CA PHE A 273 0.56 5.82 13.01
C PHE A 273 1.90 5.16 12.72
N ILE A 274 2.68 4.95 13.78
CA ILE A 274 3.72 3.94 13.77
C ILE A 274 3.16 2.70 14.43
N THR A 275 3.05 1.63 13.63
CA THR A 275 2.75 0.31 14.16
C THR A 275 4.07 -0.39 14.46
N TRP A 276 4.23 -0.88 15.67
CA TRP A 276 5.43 -1.61 16.06
C TRP A 276 5.07 -2.79 16.98
N ALA A 277 5.84 -3.87 16.88
CA ALA A 277 5.66 -5.04 17.71
C ALA A 277 6.77 -5.09 18.77
N CYS A 278 6.39 -5.29 20.04
CA CYS A 278 7.38 -5.53 21.08
C CYS A 278 8.10 -6.85 20.81
N LYS A 279 9.43 -6.81 20.69
CA LYS A 279 10.23 -8.03 20.42
C LYS A 279 10.10 -9.08 21.53
N ALA A 280 9.91 -8.64 22.78
CA ALA A 280 9.80 -9.51 23.95
C ALA A 280 8.40 -10.14 24.05
N CYS A 281 7.33 -9.35 24.18
CA CYS A 281 5.99 -9.88 24.41
C CYS A 281 5.13 -10.07 23.15
N LYS A 282 5.67 -9.75 21.96
CA LYS A 282 5.03 -9.85 20.64
C LYS A 282 3.76 -9.02 20.44
N THR A 283 3.31 -8.27 21.46
CA THR A 283 2.16 -7.37 21.36
C THR A 283 2.44 -6.25 20.36
N VAL A 284 1.46 -5.99 19.50
CA VAL A 284 1.49 -4.92 18.50
C VAL A 284 0.87 -3.66 19.10
N PHE A 285 1.58 -2.54 18.95
CA PHE A 285 1.18 -1.24 19.44
C PHE A 285 1.06 -0.26 18.29
N LYS A 286 0.12 0.67 18.44
CA LYS A 286 0.00 1.88 17.63
C LYS A 286 0.52 3.07 18.42
N GLN A 287 1.34 3.88 17.78
CA GLN A 287 1.91 5.09 18.34
C GLN A 287 1.56 6.31 17.50
N PHE A 288 1.26 7.43 18.17
CA PHE A 288 1.12 8.75 17.54
C PHE A 288 1.51 9.87 18.54
N ASN A 289 1.75 11.09 18.03
CA ASN A 289 2.05 12.26 18.85
C ASN A 289 0.77 13.05 19.16
N CYS A 290 0.60 13.46 20.42
CA CYS A 290 -0.50 14.33 20.81
C CYS A 290 -0.41 15.68 20.08
N PRO A 291 -1.50 16.18 19.45
CA PRO A 291 -1.47 17.46 18.75
C PRO A 291 -1.28 18.67 19.68
N HIS A 292 -1.42 18.49 21.00
CA HIS A 292 -1.36 19.58 21.97
C HIS A 292 -0.02 19.74 22.66
N CYS A 293 0.72 18.65 22.85
CA CYS A 293 1.97 18.67 23.62
C CYS A 293 3.10 17.87 22.95
N SER A 294 2.85 17.35 21.74
CA SER A 294 3.73 16.46 20.99
C SER A 294 4.13 15.17 21.72
N GLY A 295 3.51 14.91 22.88
CA GLY A 295 3.78 13.75 23.72
C GLY A 295 3.31 12.47 23.06
N VAL A 296 4.15 11.44 23.13
CA VAL A 296 3.90 10.13 22.52
C VAL A 296 2.79 9.39 23.26
N ASN A 297 1.79 8.94 22.53
CA ASN A 297 0.72 8.09 23.02
C ASN A 297 0.84 6.71 22.38
N ILE A 298 0.65 5.66 23.19
CA ILE A 298 0.92 4.26 22.79
C ILE A 298 -0.26 3.42 23.20
N TRP A 299 -0.92 2.79 22.23
CA TRP A 299 -2.11 1.97 22.47
C TRP A 299 -1.86 0.56 21.95
N LYS A 300 -2.48 -0.45 22.55
CA LYS A 300 -2.54 -1.77 21.90
C LYS A 300 -3.38 -1.63 20.63
N ASP A 301 -3.01 -2.35 19.58
CA ASP A 301 -3.61 -2.17 18.25
C ASP A 301 -5.15 -2.20 18.24
N SER A 302 -5.75 -3.03 19.10
CA SER A 302 -7.19 -3.18 19.30
C SER A 302 -7.90 -2.01 20.00
N ASP A 303 -7.15 -1.17 20.70
CA ASP A 303 -7.72 -0.12 21.56
C ASP A 303 -8.01 1.16 20.74
N TYR A 304 -7.37 1.30 19.58
CA TYR A 304 -7.62 2.37 18.64
C TYR A 304 -8.91 2.14 17.84
N LYS A 305 -9.79 3.14 17.89
CA LYS A 305 -11.01 3.29 17.08
C LYS A 305 -11.00 4.67 16.40
N GLU A 306 -11.14 4.71 15.08
CA GLU A 306 -11.21 5.97 14.32
C GLU A 306 -12.36 6.85 14.81
N GLY A 307 -12.11 8.16 14.89
CA GLY A 307 -13.10 9.18 15.22
C GLY A 307 -13.51 9.23 16.69
N ARG A 308 -13.03 8.31 17.52
CA ARG A 308 -13.23 8.35 18.97
C ARG A 308 -12.45 9.50 19.59
N VAL A 309 -13.01 10.08 20.64
CA VAL A 309 -12.34 11.09 21.47
C VAL A 309 -11.36 10.40 22.42
N TYR A 310 -10.12 10.86 22.41
CA TYR A 310 -9.06 10.37 23.26
C TYR A 310 -8.50 11.49 24.12
N ASN A 311 -8.07 11.15 25.33
CA ASN A 311 -7.31 12.04 26.19
C ASN A 311 -5.82 11.73 26.02
N CYS A 312 -4.97 12.76 25.99
CA CYS A 312 -3.53 12.55 26.01
C CYS A 312 -3.10 11.76 27.27
N SER A 313 -2.28 10.74 27.10
CA SER A 313 -1.76 9.89 28.19
C SER A 313 -0.80 10.65 29.11
N HIS A 314 -0.18 11.72 28.63
CA HIS A 314 0.74 12.55 29.40
C HIS A 314 0.02 13.30 30.51
N LYS A 315 0.48 13.13 31.75
CA LYS A 315 -0.12 13.70 32.97
C LYS A 315 -0.31 15.23 32.88
N ASN A 316 0.62 15.93 32.25
CA ASN A 316 0.62 17.40 32.16
C ASN A 316 -0.21 17.94 30.99
N CYS A 317 -0.65 17.08 30.06
CA CYS A 317 -1.45 17.50 28.91
C CYS A 317 -2.93 17.18 29.12
N ARG A 318 -3.29 15.88 29.19
CA ARG A 318 -4.68 15.37 29.31
C ARG A 318 -5.72 15.94 28.34
N LYS A 319 -5.36 16.84 27.43
CA LYS A 319 -6.26 17.45 26.45
C LYS A 319 -6.84 16.39 25.52
N LYS A 320 -8.07 16.64 25.10
CA LYS A 320 -8.81 15.76 24.20
C LYS A 320 -8.38 15.99 22.75
N PHE A 321 -8.48 14.95 21.94
CA PHE A 321 -8.32 15.02 20.49
C PHE A 321 -9.08 13.88 19.82
N GLN A 322 -9.31 14.01 18.52
CA GLN A 322 -9.85 12.96 17.65
C GLN A 322 -8.91 12.71 16.49
N GLN A 323 -9.04 11.53 15.90
CA GLN A 323 -8.21 11.13 14.78
C GLN A 323 -8.95 10.19 13.85
N ILE A 324 -8.80 10.37 12.53
CA ILE A 324 -9.19 9.40 11.51
C ILE A 324 -8.08 9.29 10.46
N ASN A 325 -8.12 8.25 9.63
CA ASN A 325 -7.28 8.17 8.45
C ASN A 325 -8.06 8.58 7.21
N CYS A 326 -7.41 9.34 6.32
CA CYS A 326 -8.00 9.64 5.03
C CYS A 326 -8.06 8.34 4.18
N PRO A 327 -9.24 7.95 3.67
CA PRO A 327 -9.38 6.74 2.86
C PRO A 327 -8.65 6.84 1.50
N HIS A 328 -8.30 8.05 1.08
CA HIS A 328 -7.73 8.32 -0.24
C HIS A 328 -6.20 8.34 -0.27
N CYS A 329 -5.59 8.94 0.75
CA CYS A 329 -4.13 9.10 0.82
C CYS A 329 -3.51 8.38 2.01
N THR A 330 -4.32 7.72 2.86
CA THR A 330 -3.93 7.09 4.14
C THR A 330 -3.30 8.02 5.17
N GLY A 331 -3.21 9.32 4.85
CA GLY A 331 -2.71 10.32 5.79
C GLY A 331 -3.67 10.49 6.95
N THR A 332 -3.11 10.63 8.14
CA THR A 332 -3.88 10.87 9.36
C THR A 332 -4.43 12.29 9.41
N ILE A 333 -5.69 12.44 9.81
CA ILE A 333 -6.26 13.73 10.15
C ILE A 333 -6.48 13.80 11.65
N LEU A 334 -5.98 14.87 12.28
CA LEU A 334 -6.05 15.12 13.71
C LEU A 334 -6.91 16.34 13.99
N TRP A 335 -7.76 16.22 15.01
CA TRP A 335 -8.57 17.32 15.53
C TRP A 335 -8.23 17.55 16.99
N SER A 336 -7.62 18.70 17.29
CA SER A 336 -7.26 19.12 18.64
C SER A 336 -8.46 19.60 19.45
N ASP A 337 -9.51 20.06 18.77
CA ASP A 337 -10.74 20.64 19.31
C ASP A 337 -11.90 19.65 19.40
N VAL A 338 -11.72 18.42 18.88
CA VAL A 338 -12.70 17.33 19.01
C VAL A 338 -14.01 17.64 18.26
N ASP A 339 -13.92 18.34 17.13
CA ASP A 339 -15.08 18.74 16.33
C ASP A 339 -15.47 17.72 15.24
N TYR A 340 -14.70 16.62 15.10
CA TYR A 340 -15.00 15.58 14.13
C TYR A 340 -16.33 14.90 14.46
N LYS A 341 -17.22 14.92 13.46
CA LYS A 341 -18.55 14.30 13.52
C LYS A 341 -18.69 13.29 12.40
N GLN A 342 -18.98 12.04 12.76
CA GLN A 342 -19.22 10.97 11.81
C GLN A 342 -20.37 11.33 10.85
N GLY A 343 -20.24 10.93 9.61
CA GLY A 343 -21.21 11.20 8.54
C GLY A 343 -21.13 12.61 7.95
N LYS A 344 -20.39 13.55 8.55
CA LYS A 344 -20.14 14.86 7.92
C LYS A 344 -19.19 14.73 6.75
N LEU A 345 -19.46 15.53 5.70
CA LEU A 345 -18.56 15.67 4.57
C LEU A 345 -17.30 16.37 5.04
N PHE A 346 -16.16 15.72 4.85
CA PHE A 346 -14.86 16.24 5.23
C PHE A 346 -13.92 16.27 4.03
N THR A 347 -13.15 17.35 3.90
CA THR A 347 -12.12 17.50 2.87
C THR A 347 -10.76 17.22 3.48
N CYS A 348 -10.04 16.25 2.91
CA CYS A 348 -8.69 15.92 3.37
C CYS A 348 -7.78 17.18 3.36
N PRO A 349 -7.14 17.55 4.49
CA PRO A 349 -6.39 18.80 4.60
C PRO A 349 -5.07 18.74 3.83
N TYR A 350 -4.54 17.53 3.57
CA TYR A 350 -3.30 17.34 2.85
C TYR A 350 -3.39 17.87 1.41
N GLU A 351 -2.46 18.74 1.03
CA GLU A 351 -2.37 19.37 -0.29
C GLU A 351 -2.37 18.38 -1.45
N ASN A 352 -1.69 17.24 -1.26
CA ASN A 352 -1.64 16.18 -2.27
C ASN A 352 -2.91 15.33 -2.37
N CYS A 353 -3.88 15.52 -1.48
CA CYS A 353 -5.12 14.77 -1.47
C CYS A 353 -6.34 15.64 -1.81
N LYS A 354 -6.69 16.62 -0.96
CA LYS A 354 -7.86 17.51 -1.07
C LYS A 354 -9.21 16.87 -1.46
N LYS A 355 -9.33 15.54 -1.38
CA LYS A 355 -10.56 14.81 -1.71
C LYS A 355 -11.54 14.85 -0.54
N THR A 356 -12.82 14.83 -0.87
CA THR A 356 -13.89 14.78 0.12
C THR A 356 -14.33 13.34 0.40
N PHE A 357 -14.72 13.09 1.64
CA PHE A 357 -15.28 11.81 2.08
C PHE A 357 -16.16 11.99 3.32
N GLN A 358 -17.02 11.00 3.56
CA GLN A 358 -17.77 10.83 4.81
C GLN A 358 -17.38 9.50 5.42
N GLN A 359 -17.35 9.43 6.74
CA GLN A 359 -16.98 8.21 7.45
C GLN A 359 -17.92 7.97 8.64
N VAL A 360 -18.36 6.72 8.78
CA VAL A 360 -19.23 6.26 9.87
C VAL A 360 -18.80 4.88 10.34
N ASN A 361 -18.65 4.71 11.65
CA ASN A 361 -18.30 3.43 12.24
C ASN A 361 -19.54 2.54 12.34
N CYS A 362 -19.41 1.29 11.89
CA CYS A 362 -20.48 0.31 12.04
C CYS A 362 -20.74 0.03 13.54
N PRO A 363 -21.99 0.06 14.03
CA PRO A 363 -22.29 -0.23 15.43
C PRO A 363 -22.15 -1.71 15.79
N HIS A 364 -22.02 -2.59 14.79
CA HIS A 364 -21.94 -4.05 14.97
C HIS A 364 -20.49 -4.55 15.06
N CYS A 365 -19.63 -4.12 14.13
CA CYS A 365 -18.23 -4.56 14.09
C CYS A 365 -17.22 -3.45 14.41
N HIS A 366 -17.66 -2.21 14.59
CA HIS A 366 -16.82 -1.01 14.74
C HIS A 366 -15.91 -0.71 13.54
N GLY A 367 -16.07 -1.42 12.43
CA GLY A 367 -15.40 -1.13 11.17
C GLY A 367 -15.83 0.21 10.60
N SER A 368 -14.85 0.95 10.11
CA SER A 368 -15.01 2.30 9.55
C SER A 368 -15.53 2.24 8.11
N ASN A 369 -16.77 2.67 7.88
CA ASN A 369 -17.40 2.70 6.55
C ASN A 369 -17.18 4.07 5.94
N THR A 370 -16.80 4.09 4.66
CA THR A 370 -16.37 5.31 3.99
C THR A 370 -17.19 5.51 2.71
N TRP A 371 -17.69 6.71 2.52
CA TRP A 371 -18.35 7.15 1.30
C TRP A 371 -17.51 8.22 0.63
N ASN A 372 -17.13 7.95 -0.61
CA ASN A 372 -16.45 8.94 -1.44
C ASN A 372 -17.48 9.94 -1.98
N ASN A 373 -17.07 11.21 -2.10
CA ASN A 373 -17.85 12.28 -2.73
C ASN A 373 -19.20 12.63 -2.04
N GLY A 374 -19.35 12.35 -0.74
CA GLY A 374 -20.51 12.89 -0.01
C GLY A 374 -21.84 12.16 -0.22
N THR A 375 -21.80 10.89 -0.63
CA THR A 375 -23.01 10.11 -0.92
C THR A 375 -23.72 9.55 0.33
N TYR A 376 -23.11 9.62 1.51
CA TYR A 376 -23.77 9.23 2.76
C TYR A 376 -24.85 10.24 3.12
N LYS A 377 -26.03 9.72 3.43
CA LYS A 377 -27.21 10.47 3.88
C LYS A 377 -27.65 9.92 5.23
N GLU A 378 -27.75 10.81 6.21
CA GLU A 378 -28.22 10.45 7.54
C GLU A 378 -29.63 9.82 7.49
N GLY A 379 -29.89 8.85 8.35
CA GLY A 379 -31.18 8.18 8.48
C GLY A 379 -31.48 7.13 7.39
N ARG A 380 -30.70 7.06 6.30
CA ARG A 380 -30.81 5.96 5.34
C ARG A 380 -30.24 4.67 5.92
N ILE A 381 -30.79 3.54 5.47
CA ILE A 381 -30.26 2.21 5.79
C ILE A 381 -28.91 2.04 5.10
N ASN A 382 -27.88 1.79 5.90
CA ASN A 382 -26.53 1.54 5.44
C ASN A 382 -26.16 0.08 5.71
N THR A 383 -25.52 -0.58 4.75
CA THR A 383 -24.98 -1.93 4.94
C THR A 383 -23.49 -1.82 5.25
N CYS A 384 -23.01 -2.49 6.30
CA CYS A 384 -21.59 -2.48 6.62
C CYS A 384 -20.76 -3.05 5.46
N ALA A 385 -19.73 -2.30 5.04
CA ALA A 385 -18.84 -2.68 3.94
C ALA A 385 -18.01 -3.93 4.26
N TYR A 386 -17.72 -4.18 5.54
CA TYR A 386 -16.88 -5.29 5.99
C TYR A 386 -17.56 -6.64 5.79
N SER A 387 -16.86 -7.57 5.12
CA SER A 387 -17.37 -8.89 4.75
C SER A 387 -17.80 -9.76 5.92
N ASN A 388 -17.09 -9.67 7.04
CA ASN A 388 -17.41 -10.38 8.27
C ASN A 388 -18.60 -9.79 9.04
N CYS A 389 -19.09 -8.60 8.67
CA CYS A 389 -20.19 -7.94 9.33
C CYS A 389 -21.46 -7.98 8.48
N LYS A 390 -21.46 -7.28 7.34
CA LYS A 390 -22.61 -7.10 6.42
C LYS A 390 -23.96 -6.73 7.05
N LYS A 391 -24.02 -6.47 8.36
CA LYS A 391 -25.23 -6.03 9.05
C LYS A 391 -25.59 -4.61 8.63
N THR A 392 -26.88 -4.35 8.60
CA THR A 392 -27.43 -3.03 8.32
C THR A 392 -27.45 -2.17 9.57
N PHE A 393 -27.45 -0.85 9.40
CA PHE A 393 -27.63 0.12 10.47
C PHE A 393 -28.11 1.47 9.91
N GLN A 394 -28.71 2.29 10.76
CA GLN A 394 -29.03 3.69 10.45
C GLN A 394 -28.33 4.58 11.47
N GLN A 395 -27.82 5.72 11.02
CA GLN A 395 -27.19 6.70 11.89
C GLN A 395 -27.61 8.11 11.50
N VAL A 396 -27.81 8.94 12.51
CA VAL A 396 -28.16 10.37 12.38
C VAL A 396 -27.47 11.16 13.48
N ASN A 397 -27.31 12.46 13.30
CA ASN A 397 -26.91 13.35 14.37
C ASN A 397 -28.15 14.06 14.93
N CYS A 398 -28.34 14.02 16.26
CA CYS A 398 -29.43 14.75 16.90
C CYS A 398 -29.28 16.25 16.62
N PRO A 399 -30.29 16.95 16.08
CA PRO A 399 -30.18 18.38 15.77
C PRO A 399 -30.05 19.24 17.03
N HIS A 400 -30.47 18.74 18.19
CA HIS A 400 -30.48 19.49 19.45
C HIS A 400 -29.18 19.40 20.24
N CYS A 401 -28.49 18.26 20.20
CA CYS A 401 -27.25 18.04 20.96
C CYS A 401 -26.06 17.59 20.12
N ALA A 402 -26.23 17.46 18.80
CA ALA A 402 -25.24 17.02 17.82
C ALA A 402 -24.60 15.64 18.08
N ARG A 403 -25.11 14.85 19.04
CA ARG A 403 -24.64 13.49 19.29
C ARG A 403 -25.24 12.51 18.27
N SER A 404 -24.45 11.50 17.92
CA SER A 404 -24.84 10.44 17.01
C SER A 404 -25.86 9.50 17.65
N ILE A 405 -26.94 9.23 16.94
CA ILE A 405 -27.97 8.25 17.31
C ILE A 405 -27.90 7.13 16.27
N VAL A 406 -27.81 5.89 16.75
CA VAL A 406 -27.59 4.73 15.90
C VAL A 406 -28.63 3.67 16.18
N TRP A 407 -29.30 3.21 15.12
CA TRP A 407 -30.23 2.09 15.16
C TRP A 407 -29.56 0.88 14.52
N LYS A 408 -29.31 -0.15 15.33
CA LYS A 408 -28.65 -1.39 14.91
C LYS A 408 -29.56 -2.28 14.06
N ASP A 409 -30.87 -2.22 14.31
CA ASP A 409 -31.87 -3.09 13.67
C ASP A 409 -32.65 -2.38 12.55
N THR A 410 -32.19 -1.19 12.16
CA THR A 410 -32.78 -0.39 11.06
C THR A 410 -34.28 -0.13 11.18
N ASN A 411 -34.76 0.06 12.41
CA ASN A 411 -36.16 0.28 12.74
C ASN A 411 -36.58 1.77 12.72
N TYR A 412 -35.72 2.67 12.25
CA TYR A 412 -36.09 4.08 12.09
C TYR A 412 -36.66 4.32 10.69
N THR A 413 -37.85 4.92 10.61
CA THR A 413 -38.47 5.29 9.35
C THR A 413 -38.24 6.78 9.09
N LEU A 414 -37.61 7.13 7.95
CA LEU A 414 -37.42 8.53 7.56
C LEU A 414 -38.77 9.28 7.52
N GLY A 415 -38.77 10.53 7.98
CA GLY A 415 -39.98 11.33 8.13
C GLY A 415 -40.79 11.05 9.40
N THR A 416 -40.46 10.02 10.19
CA THR A 416 -41.10 9.79 11.49
C THR A 416 -40.36 10.51 12.63
N PRO A 417 -41.07 10.97 13.68
CA PRO A 417 -40.44 11.53 14.86
C PRO A 417 -39.55 10.51 15.56
N ALA A 418 -38.34 10.93 15.91
CA ALA A 418 -37.41 10.20 16.77
C ALA A 418 -37.16 10.99 18.06
N VAL A 419 -36.99 10.28 19.17
CA VAL A 419 -36.60 10.87 20.46
C VAL A 419 -35.11 10.63 20.66
N CYS A 420 -34.38 11.68 21.02
CA CYS A 420 -32.97 11.56 21.36
C CYS A 420 -32.80 10.65 22.59
N PRO A 421 -32.03 9.55 22.51
CA PRO A 421 -31.97 8.57 23.60
C PRO A 421 -31.21 9.09 24.83
N TYR A 422 -30.40 10.13 24.68
CA TYR A 422 -29.59 10.69 25.74
C TYR A 422 -30.44 11.43 26.79
N GLU A 423 -30.22 11.10 28.07
CA GLU A 423 -30.95 11.63 29.24
C GLU A 423 -31.01 13.15 29.33
N ASP A 424 -29.90 13.81 29.04
CA ASP A 424 -29.77 15.26 29.07
C ASP A 424 -30.35 15.96 27.83
N CYS A 425 -30.78 15.20 26.81
CA CYS A 425 -31.39 15.77 25.62
C CYS A 425 -32.90 15.48 25.56
N LYS A 426 -33.31 14.21 25.43
CA LYS A 426 -34.71 13.72 25.30
C LYS A 426 -35.67 14.47 24.36
N LYS A 427 -35.18 15.43 23.57
CA LYS A 427 -35.97 16.18 22.59
C LYS A 427 -36.33 15.31 21.39
N THR A 428 -37.56 15.49 20.93
CA THR A 428 -38.07 14.91 19.68
C THR A 428 -37.58 15.70 18.47
N PHE A 429 -37.32 14.99 17.37
CA PHE A 429 -36.94 15.58 16.10
C PHE A 429 -37.38 14.69 14.94
N THR A 430 -37.52 15.27 13.75
CA THR A 430 -37.86 14.54 12.52
C THR A 430 -36.75 14.73 11.50
N ILE A 431 -36.42 13.66 10.77
CA ILE A 431 -35.40 13.69 9.72
C ILE A 431 -36.12 13.64 8.40
N ASN A 432 -36.06 14.76 7.69
CA ASN A 432 -36.67 14.85 6.38
C ASN A 432 -35.80 14.12 5.36
N PRO A 433 -36.41 13.43 4.37
CA PRO A 433 -35.68 12.90 3.24
C PRO A 433 -34.90 14.03 2.55
N GLN A 434 -33.58 13.89 2.47
CA GLN A 434 -32.70 14.77 1.68
C GLN A 434 -32.45 14.20 0.29
#